data_AF-A0A1E3XA73-F1
#
_entry.id   AF-A0A1E3XA73-F1
#
_cell.length_a   1.000
_cell.length_b   1.000
_cell.length_c   1.000
_cell.angle_alpha   90.00
_cell.angle_beta   90.00
_cell.angle_gamma   90.00
#
_symmetry.space_group_name_H-M   'P 1'
#
loop_
_entity.id
_entity.type
_entity.pdbx_description
1 polymer ?
#
loop_
_entity_poly.entity_id
_entity_poly.type
_entity_poly.pdbx_seq_one_letter_code
_entity_poly.pdbx_strand_id
1 'polypeptide(L)'
;MDDKVRVSWERFLHPETLRTNLIVASIYITAFEMLKDSIIDRIKDFYSSGYDREKGLIIDDKYKTEVLKRDKSPLYASLYWLKENNVIDDKDIEQFNKIKECRNELAHDIINFISTGIKTDPMPLFNIMVDLLQKIEKWWIINVEIATDLDYADEKIDEDGIIPGPIMSLRLLTDIALGAEEESKQYFKAFKEGTKKI
;
A
#
# COMPACT_ATOMS: atom_id res chain seq x y z
N MET A 1 -13.53 -40.36 -0.19
CA MET A 1 -12.79 -39.10 -0.39
C MET A 1 -12.14 -38.77 0.94
N ASP A 2 -10.85 -38.42 0.94
CA ASP A 2 -10.16 -37.99 2.17
C ASP A 2 -10.86 -36.74 2.76
N ASP A 3 -10.95 -36.65 4.09
CA ASP A 3 -11.70 -35.58 4.76
C ASP A 3 -11.12 -34.19 4.44
N LYS A 4 -9.81 -34.06 4.27
CA LYS A 4 -9.20 -32.77 3.90
C LYS A 4 -9.55 -32.38 2.46
N VAL A 5 -9.59 -33.36 1.56
CA VAL A 5 -10.01 -33.14 0.17
C VAL A 5 -11.46 -32.67 0.13
N ARG A 6 -12.35 -33.28 0.94
CA ARG A 6 -13.74 -32.85 1.05
C ARG A 6 -13.87 -31.39 1.52
N VAL A 7 -13.23 -31.04 2.63
CA VAL A 7 -13.28 -29.70 3.20
C VAL A 7 -12.74 -28.65 2.22
N SER A 8 -11.67 -28.98 1.50
CA SER A 8 -11.10 -28.09 0.48
C SER A 8 -12.10 -27.79 -0.65
N TRP A 9 -12.77 -28.83 -1.16
CA TRP A 9 -13.82 -28.66 -2.17
C TRP A 9 -15.04 -27.92 -1.63
N GLU A 10 -15.48 -28.19 -0.40
CA GLU A 10 -16.59 -27.47 0.23
C GLU A 10 -16.29 -25.97 0.34
N ARG A 11 -15.07 -25.59 0.76
CA ARG A 11 -14.65 -24.20 0.84
C ARG A 11 -14.57 -23.54 -0.54
N PHE A 12 -13.93 -24.22 -1.51
CA PHE A 12 -13.76 -23.72 -2.87
C PHE A 12 -15.11 -23.50 -3.58
N LEU A 13 -16.06 -24.42 -3.39
CA LEU A 13 -17.37 -24.36 -4.03
C LEU A 13 -18.36 -23.45 -3.29
N HIS A 14 -18.05 -22.99 -2.07
CA HIS A 14 -18.90 -22.06 -1.33
C HIS A 14 -18.78 -20.64 -1.90
N PRO A 15 -19.81 -20.10 -2.60
CA PRO A 15 -19.67 -18.91 -3.43
C PRO A 15 -19.23 -17.67 -2.64
N GLU A 16 -19.83 -17.43 -1.48
CA GLU A 16 -19.52 -16.26 -0.65
C GLU A 16 -18.09 -16.30 -0.11
N THR A 17 -17.62 -17.49 0.27
CA THR A 17 -16.26 -17.67 0.78
C THR A 17 -15.24 -17.48 -0.33
N LEU A 18 -15.49 -18.08 -1.50
CA LEU A 18 -14.63 -17.93 -2.67
C LEU A 18 -14.52 -16.46 -3.10
N ARG A 19 -15.66 -15.77 -3.27
CA ARG A 19 -15.71 -14.36 -3.66
C ARG A 19 -14.99 -13.47 -2.66
N THR A 20 -15.30 -13.62 -1.38
CA THR A 20 -14.66 -12.84 -0.30
C THR A 20 -13.15 -13.03 -0.30
N ASN A 21 -12.67 -14.27 -0.39
CA ASN A 21 -11.23 -14.56 -0.40
C ASN A 21 -10.53 -13.96 -1.64
N LEU A 22 -11.15 -14.01 -2.81
CA LEU A 22 -10.59 -13.38 -4.02
C LEU A 22 -10.52 -11.86 -3.88
N ILE A 23 -11.55 -11.23 -3.32
CA ILE A 23 -11.56 -9.80 -3.05
C ILE A 23 -10.45 -9.46 -2.04
N VAL A 24 -10.38 -10.13 -0.89
CA VAL A 24 -9.34 -9.91 0.12
C VAL A 24 -7.93 -10.06 -0.48
N ALA A 25 -7.69 -11.11 -1.26
CA ALA A 25 -6.39 -11.31 -1.92
C ALA A 25 -6.06 -10.15 -2.87
N SER A 26 -7.05 -9.70 -3.67
CA SER A 26 -6.84 -8.56 -4.59
C SER A 26 -6.52 -7.26 -3.85
N ILE A 27 -7.27 -6.94 -2.79
CA ILE A 27 -7.07 -5.72 -1.99
C ILE A 27 -5.69 -5.74 -1.33
N TYR A 28 -5.31 -6.89 -0.77
CA TYR A 28 -4.01 -7.05 -0.13
C TYR A 28 -2.86 -6.85 -1.12
N ILE A 29 -2.93 -7.47 -2.30
CA ILE A 29 -1.92 -7.31 -3.35
C ILE A 29 -1.86 -5.85 -3.82
N THR A 30 -3.01 -5.20 -4.01
CA THR A 30 -3.07 -3.78 -4.40
C THR A 30 -2.40 -2.88 -3.34
N ALA A 31 -2.75 -3.05 -2.06
CA ALA A 31 -2.15 -2.28 -0.98
C ALA A 31 -0.63 -2.52 -0.85
N PHE A 32 -0.18 -3.75 -1.11
CA PHE A 32 1.26 -4.05 -1.11
C PHE A 32 2.00 -3.31 -2.22
N GLU A 33 1.47 -3.30 -3.45
CA GLU A 33 2.12 -2.55 -4.53
C GLU A 33 2.10 -1.04 -4.24
N MET A 34 1.01 -0.49 -3.67
CA MET A 34 0.98 0.91 -3.22
C MET A 34 2.05 1.22 -2.17
N LEU A 35 2.23 0.35 -1.18
CA LEU A 35 3.30 0.49 -0.18
C LEU A 35 4.69 0.41 -0.84
N LYS A 36 4.89 -0.54 -1.75
CA LYS A 36 6.17 -0.70 -2.45
C LYS A 36 6.51 0.52 -3.31
N ASP A 37 5.52 1.08 -4.01
CA ASP A 37 5.68 2.29 -4.81
C ASP A 37 5.99 3.49 -3.91
N SER A 38 5.31 3.64 -2.76
CA SER A 38 5.63 4.66 -1.75
C SER A 38 7.07 4.53 -1.22
N ILE A 39 7.53 3.31 -0.95
CA ILE A 39 8.89 3.06 -0.46
C ILE A 39 9.94 3.46 -1.51
N ILE A 40 9.72 3.14 -2.78
CA ILE A 40 10.74 3.29 -3.83
C ILE A 40 10.62 4.63 -4.54
N ASP A 41 9.44 4.93 -5.06
CA ASP A 41 9.25 6.00 -6.03
C ASP A 41 9.26 7.38 -5.37
N ARG A 42 8.79 7.52 -4.13
CA ARG A 42 8.95 8.79 -3.38
C ARG A 42 10.42 9.19 -3.23
N ILE A 43 11.31 8.23 -2.99
CA ILE A 43 12.75 8.49 -2.93
C ILE A 43 13.29 8.83 -4.32
N LYS A 44 12.88 8.11 -5.38
CA LYS A 44 13.29 8.46 -6.75
C LYS A 44 12.87 9.88 -7.12
N ASP A 45 11.66 10.28 -6.79
CA ASP A 45 11.13 11.62 -7.03
C ASP A 45 11.96 12.67 -6.30
N PHE A 46 12.33 12.39 -5.04
CA PHE A 46 13.22 13.26 -4.24
C PHE A 46 14.62 13.43 -4.87
N TYR A 47 15.15 12.38 -5.51
CA TYR A 47 16.42 12.44 -6.25
C TYR A 47 16.22 12.74 -7.75
N SER A 48 15.07 13.25 -8.16
CA SER A 48 14.82 13.66 -9.54
C SER A 48 15.10 15.15 -9.72
N SER A 49 15.63 15.51 -10.90
CA SER A 49 15.99 16.91 -11.24
C SER A 49 15.06 17.52 -12.30
N GLY A 50 14.07 16.76 -12.76
CA GLY A 50 13.14 17.19 -13.79
C GLY A 50 12.51 16.01 -14.54
N TYR A 51 11.83 16.33 -15.63
CA TYR A 51 11.10 15.37 -16.46
C TYR A 51 11.48 15.53 -17.93
N ASP A 52 11.83 14.42 -18.58
CA ASP A 52 12.05 14.30 -20.01
C ASP A 52 10.84 13.65 -20.68
N ARG A 53 10.37 14.21 -21.80
CA ARG A 53 9.16 13.73 -22.50
C ARG A 53 9.28 12.29 -23.04
N GLU A 54 10.48 11.82 -23.37
CA GLU A 54 10.69 10.49 -23.94
C GLU A 54 11.16 9.49 -22.88
N LYS A 55 11.94 9.94 -21.90
CA LYS A 55 12.62 9.08 -20.92
C LYS A 55 11.97 9.08 -19.54
N GLY A 56 11.01 9.98 -19.28
CA GLY A 56 10.37 10.14 -17.98
C GLY A 56 11.23 10.95 -17.00
N LEU A 57 11.15 10.63 -15.71
CA LEU A 57 11.90 11.32 -14.66
C LEU A 57 13.42 11.26 -14.90
N ILE A 58 14.08 12.42 -14.79
CA ILE A 58 15.53 12.53 -14.87
C ILE A 58 16.10 12.31 -13.46
N ILE A 59 16.48 11.06 -13.18
CA ILE A 59 17.03 10.65 -11.89
C ILE A 59 18.52 11.07 -11.79
N ASP A 60 18.87 11.81 -10.75
CA ASP A 60 20.25 12.20 -10.47
C ASP A 60 21.12 10.96 -10.16
N ASP A 61 22.39 10.97 -10.58
CA ASP A 61 23.35 9.92 -10.24
C ASP A 61 23.53 9.73 -8.73
N LYS A 62 23.21 10.76 -7.93
CA LYS A 62 23.10 10.66 -6.47
C LYS A 62 22.14 9.56 -6.03
N TYR A 63 21.05 9.27 -6.75
CA TYR A 63 20.18 8.14 -6.38
C TYR A 63 20.95 6.80 -6.37
N LYS A 64 21.90 6.62 -7.29
CA LYS A 64 22.72 5.41 -7.33
C LYS A 64 23.65 5.34 -6.13
N THR A 65 24.31 6.44 -5.77
CA THR A 65 25.30 6.46 -4.68
C THR A 65 24.68 6.55 -3.30
N GLU A 66 23.64 7.36 -3.17
CA GLU A 66 22.95 7.72 -1.93
C GLU A 66 21.72 6.86 -1.66
N VAL A 67 21.32 5.93 -2.53
CA VAL A 67 20.25 4.96 -2.24
C VAL A 67 20.69 3.56 -2.63
N LEU A 68 20.85 3.30 -3.94
CA LEU A 68 21.03 1.94 -4.49
C LEU A 68 22.30 1.20 -4.03
N LYS A 69 23.32 1.88 -3.49
CA LYS A 69 24.51 1.22 -2.94
C LYS A 69 24.23 0.42 -1.67
N ARG A 70 23.11 0.67 -0.96
CA ARG A 70 22.79 0.01 0.32
C ARG A 70 22.43 -1.47 0.16
N ASP A 71 21.79 -1.83 -0.94
CA ASP A 71 21.35 -3.20 -1.19
C ASP A 71 21.20 -3.46 -2.69
N LYS A 72 21.34 -4.73 -3.11
CA LYS A 72 21.14 -5.13 -4.51
C LYS A 72 19.68 -4.98 -4.96
N SER A 73 18.74 -5.08 -4.03
CA SER A 73 17.32 -4.87 -4.24
C SER A 73 17.00 -3.38 -4.05
N PRO A 74 16.51 -2.68 -5.09
CA PRO A 74 16.08 -1.29 -4.96
C PRO A 74 15.08 -1.07 -3.82
N LEU A 75 14.21 -2.06 -3.57
CA LEU A 75 13.26 -2.04 -2.47
C LEU A 75 13.93 -2.03 -1.10
N TYR A 76 14.91 -2.91 -0.84
CA TYR A 76 15.60 -2.93 0.45
C TYR A 76 16.58 -1.77 0.59
N ALA A 77 17.21 -1.34 -0.49
CA ALA A 77 18.02 -0.13 -0.50
C ALA A 77 17.19 1.10 -0.07
N SER A 78 15.94 1.17 -0.53
CA SER A 78 14.98 2.21 -0.16
C SER A 78 14.51 2.10 1.30
N LEU A 79 14.20 0.89 1.78
CA LEU A 79 13.87 0.65 3.19
C LEU A 79 15.02 1.07 4.13
N TYR A 80 16.26 0.75 3.78
CA TYR A 80 17.42 1.15 4.58
C TYR A 80 17.65 2.66 4.53
N TRP A 81 17.40 3.31 3.39
CA TRP A 81 17.43 4.76 3.30
C TRP A 81 16.36 5.41 4.21
N LEU A 82 15.13 4.90 4.20
CA LEU A 82 14.04 5.38 5.07
C LEU A 82 14.41 5.19 6.55
N LYS A 83 15.04 4.07 6.90
CA LYS A 83 15.53 3.81 8.25
C LYS A 83 16.61 4.79 8.69
N GLU A 84 17.61 5.02 7.85
CA GLU A 84 18.71 5.97 8.14
C GLU A 84 18.20 7.41 8.31
N ASN A 85 17.11 7.77 7.64
CA ASN A 85 16.42 9.05 7.79
C ASN A 85 15.37 9.05 8.91
N ASN A 86 15.35 8.03 9.77
CA ASN A 86 14.44 7.87 10.91
C ASN A 86 12.94 7.87 10.54
N VAL A 87 12.60 7.53 9.30
CA VAL A 87 11.21 7.40 8.84
C VAL A 87 10.61 6.09 9.34
N ILE A 88 11.40 5.02 9.34
CA ILE A 88 11.02 3.68 9.79
C ILE A 88 12.12 3.10 10.68
N ASP A 89 11.84 1.99 11.37
CA ASP A 89 12.79 1.28 12.23
C ASP A 89 12.98 -0.19 11.83
N ASP A 90 13.81 -0.93 12.58
CA ASP A 90 14.07 -2.36 12.31
C ASP A 90 12.81 -3.24 12.45
N LYS A 91 11.89 -2.88 13.35
CA LYS A 91 10.64 -3.61 13.55
C LYS A 91 9.72 -3.41 12.35
N ASP A 92 9.66 -2.21 11.79
CA ASP A 92 8.92 -1.94 10.55
C ASP A 92 9.44 -2.79 9.39
N ILE A 93 10.78 -2.92 9.26
CA ILE A 93 11.39 -3.77 8.21
C ILE A 93 11.07 -5.26 8.43
N GLU A 94 11.11 -5.73 9.67
CA GLU A 94 10.70 -7.11 10.00
C GLU A 94 9.24 -7.36 9.64
N GLN A 95 8.35 -6.42 9.97
CA GLN A 95 6.94 -6.46 9.63
C GLN A 95 6.72 -6.44 8.11
N PHE A 96 7.44 -5.59 7.39
CA PHE A 96 7.41 -5.54 5.93
C PHE A 96 7.76 -6.90 5.30
N ASN A 97 8.75 -7.62 5.85
CA ASN A 97 9.11 -8.95 5.35
C ASN A 97 7.95 -9.95 5.50
N LYS A 98 7.23 -9.93 6.63
CA LYS A 98 6.04 -10.77 6.85
C LYS A 98 4.91 -10.41 5.87
N ILE A 99 4.71 -9.11 5.64
CA ILE A 99 3.73 -8.62 4.66
C ILE A 99 4.05 -9.14 3.26
N LYS A 100 5.31 -9.03 2.84
CA LYS A 100 5.81 -9.48 1.54
C LYS A 100 5.68 -11.00 1.36
N GLU A 101 5.96 -11.79 2.40
CA GLU A 101 5.78 -13.24 2.39
C GLU A 101 4.32 -13.62 2.16
N CYS A 102 3.39 -13.00 2.89
CA CYS A 102 1.96 -13.20 2.69
C CYS A 102 1.54 -12.79 1.27
N ARG A 103 2.01 -11.65 0.75
CA ARG A 103 1.75 -11.24 -0.64
C ARG A 103 2.22 -12.29 -1.64
N ASN A 104 3.42 -12.84 -1.45
CA ASN A 104 3.96 -13.88 -2.33
C ASN A 104 3.12 -15.15 -2.29
N GLU A 105 2.63 -15.57 -1.11
CA GLU A 105 1.69 -16.69 -0.98
C GLU A 105 0.39 -16.40 -1.75
N LEU A 106 -0.21 -15.22 -1.56
CA LEU A 106 -1.44 -14.83 -2.25
C LEU A 106 -1.25 -14.74 -3.78
N ALA A 107 -0.11 -14.26 -4.25
CA ALA A 107 0.15 -14.09 -5.68
C ALA A 107 0.53 -15.39 -6.39
N HIS A 108 1.29 -16.27 -5.74
CA HIS A 108 1.80 -17.50 -6.36
C HIS A 108 0.98 -18.75 -6.02
N ASP A 109 0.21 -18.73 -4.94
CA ASP A 109 -0.52 -19.89 -4.41
C ASP A 109 -2.00 -19.60 -4.11
N ILE A 110 -2.61 -18.70 -4.91
CA ILE A 110 -4.00 -18.25 -4.72
C ILE A 110 -5.00 -19.41 -4.66
N ILE A 111 -4.78 -20.48 -5.44
CA ILE A 111 -5.67 -21.65 -5.48
C ILE A 111 -5.65 -22.38 -4.14
N ASN A 112 -4.48 -22.55 -3.51
CA ASN A 112 -4.41 -23.15 -2.18
C ASN A 112 -5.04 -22.22 -1.13
N PHE A 113 -4.83 -20.91 -1.22
CA PHE A 113 -5.44 -19.94 -0.31
C PHE A 113 -6.99 -20.01 -0.33
N ILE A 114 -7.59 -20.04 -1.51
CA ILE A 114 -9.06 -20.10 -1.64
C ILE A 114 -9.64 -21.47 -1.27
N SER A 115 -8.93 -22.57 -1.55
CA SER A 115 -9.43 -23.93 -1.37
C SER A 115 -9.09 -24.54 0.00
N THR A 116 -7.85 -24.43 0.45
CA THR A 116 -7.41 -25.01 1.73
C THR A 116 -7.49 -24.03 2.89
N GLY A 117 -7.71 -22.75 2.61
CA GLY A 117 -7.69 -21.68 3.59
C GLY A 117 -6.29 -21.11 3.77
N ILE A 118 -6.10 -20.44 4.90
CA ILE A 118 -5.02 -19.46 5.06
C ILE A 118 -3.89 -20.08 5.89
N LYS A 119 -2.64 -20.10 5.38
CA LYS A 119 -1.47 -20.41 6.23
C LYS A 119 -1.08 -19.20 7.08
N THR A 120 -1.12 -18.01 6.49
CA THR A 120 -0.81 -16.72 7.13
C THR A 120 -1.98 -15.76 6.99
N ASP A 121 -2.66 -15.42 8.10
CA ASP A 121 -3.82 -14.52 8.06
C ASP A 121 -3.45 -13.15 7.47
N PRO A 122 -4.00 -12.75 6.31
CA PRO A 122 -3.70 -11.47 5.71
C PRO A 122 -4.27 -10.30 6.50
N MET A 123 -5.30 -10.48 7.34
CA MET A 123 -6.00 -9.37 7.99
C MET A 123 -5.10 -8.58 8.97
N PRO A 124 -4.39 -9.21 9.93
CA PRO A 124 -3.45 -8.49 10.79
C PRO A 124 -2.31 -7.82 10.02
N LEU A 125 -1.80 -8.50 8.98
CA LEU A 125 -0.73 -7.96 8.14
C LEU A 125 -1.19 -6.79 7.28
N PHE A 126 -2.45 -6.77 6.87
CA PHE A 126 -3.05 -5.68 6.12
C PHE A 126 -3.06 -4.39 6.94
N ASN A 127 -3.48 -4.45 8.20
CA ASN A 127 -3.46 -3.28 9.08
C ASN A 127 -2.03 -2.75 9.26
N ILE A 128 -1.06 -3.63 9.52
CA ILE A 128 0.35 -3.24 9.64
C ILE A 128 0.87 -2.62 8.34
N MET A 129 0.46 -3.13 7.18
CA MET A 129 0.82 -2.61 5.87
C MET A 129 0.24 -1.19 5.65
N VAL A 130 -1.01 -0.97 6.04
CA VAL A 130 -1.66 0.36 5.98
C VAL A 130 -0.98 1.34 6.91
N ASP A 131 -0.64 0.92 8.15
CA ASP A 131 0.07 1.76 9.12
C ASP A 131 1.45 2.16 8.60
N LEU A 132 2.18 1.22 7.98
CA LEU A 132 3.50 1.49 7.40
C LEU A 132 3.41 2.44 6.19
N LEU A 133 2.42 2.24 5.31
CA LEU A 133 2.16 3.16 4.20
C LEU A 133 1.82 4.56 4.71
N GLN A 134 0.97 4.67 5.74
CA GLN A 134 0.59 5.94 6.34
C GLN A 134 1.81 6.64 6.95
N LYS A 135 2.66 5.90 7.67
CA LYS A 135 3.88 6.42 8.29
C LYS A 135 4.83 7.02 7.26
N ILE A 136 5.10 6.29 6.18
CA ILE A 136 6.00 6.73 5.10
C ILE A 136 5.43 7.94 4.37
N GLU A 137 4.18 7.86 3.92
CA GLU A 137 3.56 8.96 3.15
C GLU A 137 3.40 10.24 3.99
N LYS A 138 3.00 10.12 5.26
CA LYS A 138 2.87 11.27 6.15
C LYS A 138 4.23 11.95 6.37
N TRP A 139 5.31 11.19 6.47
CA TRP A 139 6.65 11.76 6.59
C TRP A 139 7.03 12.60 5.37
N TRP A 140 6.76 12.11 4.15
CA TRP A 140 7.00 12.87 2.91
C TRP A 140 6.20 14.15 2.85
N ILE A 141 4.91 14.09 3.19
CA ILE A 141 4.04 15.27 3.21
C ILE A 141 4.60 16.33 4.17
N ILE A 142 4.93 15.95 5.40
CA ILE A 142 5.36 16.91 6.43
C ILE A 142 6.76 17.45 6.14
N ASN A 143 7.72 16.56 5.89
CA ASN A 143 9.14 16.92 5.88
C ASN A 143 9.65 17.35 4.52
N VAL A 144 8.85 17.19 3.46
CA VAL A 144 9.22 17.58 2.10
C VAL A 144 8.17 18.49 1.50
N GLU A 145 6.93 18.01 1.30
CA GLU A 145 5.91 18.80 0.59
C GLU A 145 5.58 20.10 1.34
N ILE A 146 5.17 20.01 2.61
CA ILE A 146 4.84 21.17 3.45
C ILE A 146 6.09 21.97 3.81
N ALA A 147 7.17 21.31 4.24
CA ALA A 147 8.39 22.00 4.70
C ALA A 147 9.09 22.82 3.61
N THR A 148 8.82 22.56 2.33
CA THR A 148 9.39 23.30 1.19
C THR A 148 8.39 24.23 0.52
N ASP A 149 7.13 24.26 0.97
CA ASP A 149 6.09 25.12 0.44
C ASP A 149 6.07 26.47 1.17
N LEU A 150 6.26 27.54 0.40
CA LEU A 150 6.29 28.92 0.92
C LEU A 150 4.95 29.36 1.48
N ASP A 151 3.84 28.80 1.00
CA ASP A 151 2.50 29.17 1.46
C ASP A 151 2.25 28.70 2.91
N TYR A 152 2.98 27.68 3.38
CA TYR A 152 2.85 27.12 4.73
C TYR A 152 4.00 27.53 5.68
N ALA A 153 4.93 28.39 5.27
CA ALA A 153 6.16 28.68 6.00
C ALA A 153 5.95 29.20 7.45
N ASP A 154 4.87 29.94 7.70
CA ASP A 154 4.53 30.50 9.01
C ASP A 154 3.28 29.85 9.64
N GLU A 155 2.74 28.80 9.02
CA GLU A 155 1.53 28.14 9.50
C GLU A 155 1.82 27.01 10.48
N LYS A 156 1.00 26.92 11.54
CA LYS A 156 1.02 25.75 12.43
C LYS A 156 0.13 24.66 11.84
N ILE A 157 0.76 23.61 11.34
CA ILE A 157 0.06 22.48 10.74
C ILE A 157 -0.42 21.50 11.82
N ASP A 158 -1.68 21.06 11.70
CA ASP A 158 -2.20 19.91 12.43
C ASP A 158 -1.74 18.63 11.72
N GLU A 159 -0.58 18.12 12.11
CA GLU A 159 -0.01 16.90 11.53
C GLU A 159 -0.92 15.69 11.74
N ASP A 160 -1.68 15.63 12.85
CA ASP A 160 -2.56 14.50 13.17
C ASP A 160 -3.77 14.42 12.24
N GLY A 161 -4.21 15.57 11.70
CA GLY A 161 -5.26 15.66 10.69
C GLY A 161 -4.84 15.22 9.27
N ILE A 162 -3.55 14.98 9.01
CA ILE A 162 -3.06 14.63 7.67
C ILE A 162 -3.45 13.20 7.30
N ILE A 163 -4.20 13.06 6.20
CA ILE A 163 -4.55 11.77 5.60
C ILE A 163 -3.90 11.68 4.20
N PRO A 164 -2.91 10.81 4.01
CA PRO A 164 -2.30 10.64 2.69
C PRO A 164 -3.28 10.14 1.62
N GLY A 165 -3.10 10.60 0.38
CA GLY A 165 -3.92 10.19 -0.78
C GLY A 165 -4.00 8.67 -1.01
N PRO A 166 -2.88 7.92 -0.94
CA PRO A 166 -2.91 6.46 -1.02
C PRO A 166 -3.77 5.81 0.07
N ILE A 167 -3.75 6.35 1.31
CA ILE A 167 -4.57 5.86 2.42
C ILE A 167 -6.06 6.14 2.17
N MET A 168 -6.42 7.33 1.67
CA MET A 168 -7.79 7.63 1.27
C MET A 168 -8.29 6.66 0.18
N SER A 169 -7.46 6.39 -0.82
CA SER A 169 -7.77 5.46 -1.91
C SER A 169 -8.02 4.04 -1.39
N LEU A 170 -7.17 3.55 -0.48
CA LEU A 170 -7.34 2.21 0.12
C LEU A 170 -8.60 2.11 0.98
N ARG A 171 -8.94 3.16 1.74
CA ARG A 171 -10.19 3.21 2.52
C ARG A 171 -11.40 3.12 1.61
N LEU A 172 -11.47 3.97 0.58
CA LEU A 172 -12.55 3.93 -0.40
C LEU A 172 -12.68 2.56 -1.08
N LEU A 173 -11.55 1.98 -1.48
CA LEU A 173 -11.52 0.67 -2.13
C LEU A 173 -12.06 -0.42 -1.18
N THR A 174 -11.61 -0.43 0.07
CA THR A 174 -12.03 -1.40 1.09
C THR A 174 -13.51 -1.25 1.42
N ASP A 175 -13.99 -0.02 1.65
CA ASP A 175 -15.40 0.24 1.97
C ASP A 175 -16.33 -0.18 0.83
N ILE A 176 -15.93 0.07 -0.43
CA ILE A 176 -16.76 -0.31 -1.59
C ILE A 176 -16.73 -1.83 -1.82
N ALA A 177 -15.58 -2.46 -1.69
CA ALA A 177 -15.40 -3.86 -2.05
C ALA A 177 -15.86 -4.84 -0.94
N LEU A 178 -15.78 -4.43 0.32
CA LEU A 178 -16.09 -5.28 1.49
C LEU A 178 -17.20 -4.71 2.38
N GLY A 179 -17.60 -3.46 2.22
CA GLY A 179 -18.65 -2.83 3.02
C GLY A 179 -20.05 -3.31 2.67
N ALA A 180 -21.03 -2.91 3.50
CA ALA A 180 -22.43 -3.27 3.25
C ALA A 180 -22.95 -2.63 1.94
N GLU A 181 -24.01 -3.20 1.37
CA GLU A 181 -24.56 -2.75 0.08
C GLU A 181 -25.00 -1.27 0.10
N GLU A 182 -25.46 -0.75 1.24
CA GLU A 182 -25.78 0.68 1.35
C GLU A 182 -24.54 1.56 1.46
N GLU A 183 -23.50 1.15 2.20
CA GLU A 183 -22.24 1.90 2.38
C GLU A 183 -21.48 2.01 1.05
N SER A 184 -21.35 0.90 0.32
CA SER A 184 -20.67 0.84 -0.99
C SER A 184 -21.29 1.75 -2.05
N LYS A 185 -22.58 2.09 -1.94
CA LYS A 185 -23.30 2.97 -2.88
C LYS A 185 -23.22 4.46 -2.50
N GLN A 186 -22.86 4.82 -1.27
CA GLN A 186 -22.88 6.21 -0.79
C GLN A 186 -21.92 7.09 -1.58
N TYR A 187 -20.68 6.62 -1.78
CA TYR A 187 -19.67 7.34 -2.54
C TYR A 187 -20.12 7.64 -3.98
N PHE A 188 -20.73 6.65 -4.65
CA PHE A 188 -21.25 6.81 -6.00
C PHE A 188 -22.45 7.79 -6.07
N LYS A 189 -23.39 7.69 -5.12
CA LYS A 189 -24.54 8.61 -5.02
C LYS A 189 -24.04 10.05 -4.84
N ALA A 190 -23.14 10.28 -3.87
CA ALA A 190 -22.57 11.60 -3.60
C ALA A 190 -21.86 12.21 -4.82
N PHE A 191 -21.05 11.41 -5.53
CA PHE A 191 -20.38 11.84 -6.75
C PHE A 191 -21.38 12.27 -7.86
N LYS A 192 -22.44 11.49 -8.06
CA LYS A 192 -23.51 11.80 -9.04
C LYS A 192 -24.30 13.05 -8.68
N GLU A 193 -24.52 13.31 -7.40
CA GLU A 193 -25.22 14.52 -6.95
C GLU A 193 -24.37 15.78 -7.08
N GLY A 194 -23.06 15.69 -6.79
CA GLY A 194 -22.13 16.81 -6.96
C GLY A 194 -21.96 17.21 -8.43
N THR A 195 -21.88 16.23 -9.34
CA THR A 195 -21.70 16.46 -10.79
C THR A 195 -22.96 16.98 -11.49
N LYS A 196 -24.16 16.84 -10.89
CA LYS A 196 -25.40 17.45 -11.41
C LYS A 196 -25.55 18.93 -11.05
N LYS A 197 -24.74 19.45 -10.13
CA LYS A 197 -24.78 20.84 -9.66
C LYS A 197 -23.78 21.76 -10.39
N ILE A 198 -23.02 21.22 -11.35
CA ILE A 198 -22.06 21.91 -12.22
C ILE A 198 -22.66 21.95 -13.61
#